data_AF-A0A318E531-F1
#
_entry.id   AF-A0A318E531-F1
#
_cell.length_a   1.000
_cell.length_b   1.000
_cell.length_c   1.000
_cell.angle_alpha   90.00
_cell.angle_beta   90.00
_cell.angle_gamma   90.00
#
_symmetry.space_group_name_H-M   'P 1'
#
loop_
_entity.id
_entity.type
_entity.pdbx_description
1 polymer ?
#
loop_
_entity_poly.entity_id
_entity_poly.type
_entity_poly.pdbx_seq_one_letter_code
_entity_poly.pdbx_strand_id
1 'polypeptide(L)'
;MSSWETSLPPDQPRYFNLDGFDGRTWLVTGEKAPEDIVEDDDFWADSDYDNAAEIAKNLVACWPNSPADVAKCAGITLRELQWFTSGKAPLDRHARFDLEDLLGIEYDERMGGYVGAGPYVLVAHKPQAIKEVYEAISKGGDARPCEIVPRQGAADPSWRYVLINTYGEPPSIVMAPRGANITERLPDLLMNYDGIRTVAPEFYRDVVSTCARACREPAVNIREMKDFVKRYETHWADCAWQPE
;
A
#
# COMPACT_ATOMS: atom_id res chain seq x y z
N MET A 1 46.05 -28.90 19.09
CA MET A 1 45.31 -27.70 18.68
C MET A 1 43.86 -27.91 19.03
N SER A 2 43.31 -27.03 19.86
CA SER A 2 41.94 -27.14 20.40
C SER A 2 40.94 -26.71 19.33
N SER A 3 39.71 -27.25 19.32
CA SER A 3 38.72 -27.06 18.24
C SER A 3 38.25 -25.62 17.97
N TRP A 4 38.75 -24.64 18.72
CA TRP A 4 38.51 -23.21 18.50
C TRP A 4 39.51 -22.58 17.54
N GLU A 5 40.70 -23.18 17.37
CA GLU A 5 41.74 -22.67 16.45
C GLU A 5 41.40 -22.95 14.98
N THR A 6 40.50 -23.90 14.71
CA THR A 6 40.06 -24.30 13.36
C THR A 6 38.87 -23.50 12.82
N SER A 7 38.27 -22.63 13.64
CA SER A 7 37.04 -21.89 13.31
C SER A 7 37.26 -20.39 13.19
N LEU A 8 38.52 -19.96 13.01
CA LEU A 8 38.80 -18.55 12.75
C LEU A 8 38.38 -18.23 11.31
N PRO A 9 37.57 -17.17 11.09
CA PRO A 9 37.28 -16.71 9.74
C PRO A 9 38.59 -16.37 9.02
N PRO A 10 38.65 -16.54 7.69
CA PRO A 10 39.87 -16.33 6.92
C PRO A 10 40.45 -14.94 7.18
N ASP A 11 41.77 -14.85 7.26
CA ASP A 11 42.49 -13.59 7.50
C ASP A 11 42.34 -12.68 6.28
N GLN A 12 41.26 -11.90 6.27
CA GLN A 12 40.95 -10.91 5.26
C GLN A 12 41.25 -9.50 5.78
N PRO A 13 41.75 -8.59 4.92
CA PRO A 13 42.00 -7.22 5.31
C PRO A 13 40.73 -6.57 5.87
N ARG A 14 40.89 -5.79 6.93
CA ARG A 14 39.79 -5.07 7.58
C ARG A 14 40.04 -3.58 7.51
N TYR A 15 39.00 -2.83 7.21
CA TYR A 15 39.08 -1.37 7.18
C TYR A 15 37.81 -0.76 7.79
N PHE A 16 37.96 0.46 8.29
CA PHE A 16 36.85 1.25 8.76
C PHE A 16 36.22 1.97 7.58
N ASN A 17 34.93 1.79 7.38
CA ASN A 17 34.13 2.50 6.40
C ASN A 17 33.17 3.45 7.12
N LEU A 18 33.17 4.72 6.74
CA LEU A 18 32.14 5.66 7.20
C LEU A 18 30.94 5.51 6.26
N ASP A 19 29.81 5.05 6.78
CA ASP A 19 28.60 4.96 5.98
C ASP A 19 27.96 6.35 5.87
N GLY A 20 27.78 6.82 4.63
CA GLY A 20 27.18 8.12 4.33
C GLY A 20 25.68 8.16 4.65
N PHE A 21 25.02 7.01 4.78
CA PHE A 21 23.59 6.92 5.04
C PHE A 21 23.24 7.11 6.52
N ASP A 22 23.99 6.50 7.45
CA ASP A 22 23.73 6.57 8.89
C ASP A 22 24.76 7.40 9.69
N GLY A 23 25.84 7.84 9.03
CA GLY A 23 26.92 8.63 9.63
C GLY A 23 27.81 7.84 10.61
N ARG A 24 27.70 6.51 10.64
CA ARG A 24 28.45 5.64 11.56
C ARG A 24 29.63 5.00 10.87
N THR A 25 30.66 4.71 11.67
CA THR A 25 31.84 3.99 11.20
C THR A 25 31.66 2.49 11.45
N TRP A 26 31.63 1.71 10.37
CA TRP A 26 31.53 0.26 10.38
C TRP A 26 32.90 -0.38 10.11
N LEU A 27 33.22 -1.46 10.81
CA LEU A 27 34.40 -2.29 10.50
C LEU A 27 34.01 -3.35 9.48
N VAL A 28 34.56 -3.26 8.27
CA VAL A 28 34.24 -4.13 7.13
C VAL A 28 35.44 -5.04 6.83
N THR A 29 35.17 -6.27 6.39
CA THR A 29 36.17 -7.26 5.95
C THR A 29 36.17 -7.37 4.43
N GLY A 30 37.32 -7.26 3.77
CA GLY A 30 37.47 -7.30 2.30
C GLY A 30 38.45 -6.24 1.78
N GLU A 31 38.69 -6.22 0.47
CA GLU A 31 39.48 -5.15 -0.16
C GLU A 31 38.68 -3.83 -0.18
N LYS A 32 39.33 -2.73 0.20
CA LYS A 32 38.72 -1.39 0.13
C LYS A 32 38.63 -1.00 -1.34
N ALA A 33 37.40 -0.74 -1.82
CA ALA A 33 37.22 -0.18 -3.15
C ALA A 33 38.00 1.14 -3.27
N PRO A 34 38.69 1.42 -4.39
CA PRO A 34 39.45 2.66 -4.55
C PRO A 34 38.55 3.88 -4.35
N GLU A 35 39.03 4.85 -3.59
CA GLU A 35 38.30 6.07 -3.18
C GLU A 35 38.00 7.04 -4.33
N ASP A 36 38.50 6.75 -5.54
CA ASP A 36 38.25 7.54 -6.75
C ASP A 36 37.02 7.03 -7.53
N ILE A 37 35.91 6.78 -6.82
CA ILE A 37 34.61 6.88 -7.50
C ILE A 37 34.41 8.38 -7.65
N VAL A 38 34.74 8.90 -8.83
CA VAL A 38 34.29 10.22 -9.26
C VAL A 38 32.77 10.17 -9.07
N GLU A 39 32.27 10.85 -8.05
CA GLU A 39 30.85 11.12 -7.92
C GLU A 39 30.48 11.85 -9.20
N ASP A 40 29.89 11.10 -10.13
CA ASP A 40 29.27 11.66 -11.31
C ASP A 40 28.10 12.48 -10.75
N ASP A 41 28.37 13.75 -10.44
CA ASP A 41 27.39 14.74 -9.97
C ASP A 41 26.19 14.87 -10.93
N ASP A 42 26.29 14.28 -12.12
CA ASP A 42 25.24 14.17 -13.14
C ASP A 42 24.39 12.88 -13.05
N PHE A 43 24.67 11.92 -12.15
CA PHE A 43 23.84 10.71 -11.98
C PHE A 43 22.53 10.98 -11.22
N TRP A 44 22.44 12.09 -10.50
CA TRP A 44 21.21 12.58 -9.85
C TRP A 44 20.48 13.61 -10.70
N ALA A 45 20.56 13.52 -12.03
CA ALA A 45 19.68 14.24 -12.92
C ALA A 45 18.23 13.73 -12.74
N ASP A 46 17.60 14.18 -11.66
CA ASP A 46 16.21 14.58 -11.43
C ASP A 46 15.20 14.10 -12.48
N SER A 47 15.19 12.79 -12.75
CA SER A 47 14.06 12.16 -13.41
C SER A 47 13.11 11.80 -12.29
N ASP A 48 12.22 12.73 -11.93
CA ASP A 48 11.02 12.42 -11.16
C ASP A 48 10.46 11.07 -11.66
N TYR A 49 10.49 10.05 -10.80
CA TYR A 49 10.03 8.73 -11.20
C TYR A 49 8.50 8.77 -11.26
N ASP A 50 7.98 9.06 -12.45
CA ASP A 50 6.55 9.18 -12.69
C ASP A 50 5.88 7.80 -12.74
N ASN A 51 5.54 7.28 -11.56
CA ASN A 51 4.86 6.01 -11.33
C ASN A 51 3.34 6.13 -11.21
N ALA A 52 2.75 7.30 -11.48
CA ALA A 52 1.30 7.52 -11.30
C ALA A 52 0.44 6.54 -12.11
N ALA A 53 0.87 6.21 -13.34
CA ALA A 53 0.19 5.24 -14.20
C ALA A 53 0.14 3.83 -13.60
N GLU A 54 1.21 3.41 -12.92
CA GLU A 54 1.31 2.10 -12.26
C GLU A 54 0.42 2.04 -11.03
N ILE A 55 0.44 3.10 -10.20
CA ILE A 55 -0.44 3.21 -9.03
C ILE A 55 -1.90 3.19 -9.48
N ALA A 56 -2.26 4.00 -10.48
CA ALA A 56 -3.61 4.06 -11.01
C ALA A 56 -4.07 2.70 -11.56
N LYS A 57 -3.21 1.98 -12.27
CA LYS A 57 -3.50 0.62 -12.78
C LYS A 57 -3.93 -0.33 -11.66
N ASN A 58 -3.18 -0.34 -10.57
CA ASN A 58 -3.41 -1.24 -9.46
C ASN A 58 -4.63 -0.81 -8.63
N LEU A 59 -4.78 0.49 -8.35
CA LEU A 59 -5.96 1.03 -7.67
C LEU A 59 -7.25 0.80 -8.46
N VAL A 60 -7.27 1.09 -9.76
CA VAL A 60 -8.45 0.84 -10.63
C VAL A 60 -8.82 -0.63 -10.67
N ALA A 61 -7.83 -1.53 -10.68
CA ALA A 61 -8.06 -2.97 -10.66
C ALA A 61 -8.64 -3.48 -9.32
N CYS A 62 -8.42 -2.74 -8.24
CA CYS A 62 -8.93 -3.01 -6.92
C CYS A 62 -10.10 -2.08 -6.53
N TRP A 63 -10.54 -1.19 -7.41
CA TRP A 63 -11.62 -0.27 -7.09
C TRP A 63 -12.96 -1.02 -7.03
N PRO A 64 -13.91 -0.64 -6.15
CA PRO A 64 -15.19 -1.32 -6.07
C PRO A 64 -16.09 -1.14 -7.30
N ASN A 65 -15.89 -0.06 -8.06
CA ASN A 65 -16.62 0.24 -9.28
C ASN A 65 -15.89 -0.25 -10.53
N SER A 66 -16.59 -0.33 -11.65
CA SER A 66 -15.96 -0.75 -12.90
C SER A 66 -14.93 0.28 -13.38
N PRO A 67 -13.88 -0.13 -14.12
CA PRO A 67 -12.96 0.82 -14.74
C PRO A 67 -13.65 1.86 -15.64
N ALA A 68 -14.80 1.52 -16.23
CA ALA A 68 -15.60 2.43 -17.03
C ALA A 68 -16.24 3.53 -16.18
N ASP A 69 -16.72 3.19 -14.97
CA ASP A 69 -17.27 4.18 -14.03
C ASP A 69 -16.18 5.10 -13.51
N VAL A 70 -15.00 4.57 -13.19
CA VAL A 70 -13.83 5.38 -12.78
C VAL A 70 -13.42 6.35 -13.89
N ALA A 71 -13.26 5.86 -15.13
CA ALA A 71 -12.94 6.71 -16.27
C ALA A 71 -13.97 7.83 -16.47
N LYS A 72 -15.25 7.49 -16.44
CA LYS A 72 -16.35 8.45 -16.56
C LYS A 72 -16.32 9.50 -15.45
N CYS A 73 -16.04 9.09 -14.22
CA CYS A 73 -15.96 9.99 -13.07
C CYS A 73 -14.77 10.96 -13.17
N ALA A 74 -13.65 10.52 -13.73
CA ALA A 74 -12.48 11.34 -14.02
C ALA A 74 -12.61 12.15 -15.34
N GLY A 75 -13.78 12.16 -15.99
CA GLY A 75 -14.00 12.92 -17.21
C GLY A 75 -13.29 12.39 -18.47
N ILE A 76 -12.80 11.15 -18.44
CA ILE A 76 -12.08 10.51 -19.56
C ILE A 76 -12.82 9.30 -20.12
N THR A 77 -12.41 8.87 -21.30
CA THR A 77 -12.89 7.61 -21.88
C THR A 77 -12.19 6.40 -21.25
N LEU A 78 -12.88 5.25 -21.24
CA LEU A 78 -12.26 3.98 -20.81
C LEU A 78 -10.98 3.65 -21.58
N ARG A 79 -10.92 4.02 -22.87
CA ARG A 79 -9.74 3.79 -23.71
C ARG A 79 -8.55 4.62 -23.27
N GLU A 80 -8.77 5.90 -22.93
CA GLU A 80 -7.73 6.78 -22.40
C GLU A 80 -7.20 6.25 -21.07
N LEU A 81 -8.08 5.83 -20.16
CA LEU A 81 -7.68 5.20 -18.90
C LEU A 81 -6.83 3.94 -19.15
N GLN A 82 -7.22 3.08 -20.10
CA GLN A 82 -6.47 1.87 -20.44
C GLN A 82 -5.10 2.20 -21.05
N TRP A 83 -5.00 3.22 -21.90
CA TRP A 83 -3.72 3.61 -22.48
C TRP A 83 -2.79 4.23 -21.44
N PHE A 84 -3.32 5.03 -20.54
CA PHE A 84 -2.56 5.59 -19.43
C PHE A 84 -2.02 4.49 -18.51
N THR A 85 -2.90 3.63 -17.98
CA THR A 85 -2.54 2.53 -17.06
C THR A 85 -1.67 1.43 -17.68
N SER A 86 -1.51 1.41 -19.01
CA SER A 86 -0.58 0.53 -19.72
C SER A 86 0.72 1.20 -20.17
N GLY A 87 0.90 2.49 -19.86
CA GLY A 87 2.05 3.29 -20.30
C GLY A 87 2.07 3.59 -21.80
N LYS A 88 0.95 3.35 -22.50
CA LYS A 88 0.86 3.51 -23.96
C LYS A 88 0.71 4.97 -24.38
N ALA A 89 0.00 5.78 -23.61
CA ALA A 89 -0.16 7.21 -23.87
C ALA A 89 -0.45 7.97 -22.56
N PRO A 90 0.08 9.19 -22.39
CA PRO A 90 -0.25 10.04 -21.25
C PRO A 90 -1.68 10.57 -21.37
N LEU A 91 -2.24 11.03 -20.25
CA LEU A 91 -3.45 11.84 -20.21
C LEU A 91 -3.11 13.32 -20.39
N ASP A 92 -4.10 14.11 -20.82
CA ASP A 92 -4.02 15.57 -20.68
C ASP A 92 -3.83 15.96 -19.21
N ARG A 93 -3.17 17.08 -18.95
CA ARG A 93 -2.81 17.51 -17.59
C ARG A 93 -4.03 17.62 -16.67
N HIS A 94 -5.15 18.15 -17.14
CA HIS A 94 -6.37 18.28 -16.33
C HIS A 94 -6.99 16.92 -16.05
N ALA A 95 -7.13 16.09 -17.09
CA ALA A 95 -7.64 14.73 -16.97
C ALA A 95 -6.78 13.84 -16.05
N ARG A 96 -5.46 14.03 -16.10
CA ARG A 96 -4.51 13.37 -15.20
C ARG A 96 -4.75 13.78 -13.76
N PHE A 97 -4.82 15.08 -13.50
CA PHE A 97 -5.07 15.61 -12.16
C PHE A 97 -6.42 15.12 -11.60
N ASP A 98 -7.48 15.14 -12.40
CA ASP A 98 -8.81 14.67 -11.98
C ASP A 98 -8.79 13.16 -11.65
N LEU A 99 -8.02 12.36 -12.38
CA LEU A 99 -7.84 10.93 -12.10
C LEU A 99 -7.00 10.70 -10.83
N GLU A 100 -5.92 11.45 -10.65
CA GLU A 100 -5.05 11.39 -9.47
C GLU A 100 -5.83 11.77 -8.20
N ASP A 101 -6.58 12.87 -8.23
CA ASP A 101 -7.44 13.31 -7.12
C ASP A 101 -8.52 12.27 -6.79
N LEU A 102 -9.20 11.72 -7.82
CA LEU A 102 -10.21 10.67 -7.66
C LEU A 102 -9.64 9.41 -6.97
N LEU A 103 -8.43 9.02 -7.33
CA LEU A 103 -7.77 7.83 -6.81
C LEU A 103 -6.94 8.11 -5.55
N GLY A 104 -6.85 9.37 -5.11
CA GLY A 104 -6.01 9.79 -4.00
C GLY A 104 -4.55 9.47 -4.25
N ILE A 105 -4.04 9.81 -5.44
CA ILE A 105 -2.63 9.70 -5.82
C ILE A 105 -2.00 11.07 -5.61
N GLU A 106 -0.97 11.14 -4.78
CA GLU A 106 -0.30 12.38 -4.41
C GLU A 106 1.20 12.27 -4.70
N TYR A 107 1.84 13.38 -5.03
CA TYR A 107 3.30 13.42 -5.18
C TYR A 107 3.95 13.58 -3.82
N ASP A 108 4.81 12.63 -3.44
CA ASP A 108 5.59 12.69 -2.20
C ASP A 108 6.98 13.25 -2.50
N GLU A 109 7.20 14.52 -2.16
CA GLU A 109 8.47 15.22 -2.34
C GLU A 109 9.64 14.52 -1.62
N ARG A 110 9.40 13.76 -0.55
CA ARG A 110 10.46 13.07 0.19
C ARG A 110 10.93 11.82 -0.53
N MET A 111 10.04 11.18 -1.26
CA MET A 111 10.30 9.94 -1.99
C MET A 111 10.60 10.18 -3.48
N GLY A 112 10.38 11.40 -3.98
CA GLY A 112 10.65 11.78 -5.38
C GLY A 112 9.73 11.08 -6.38
N GLY A 113 8.48 10.80 -5.99
CA GLY A 113 7.54 10.05 -6.80
C GLY A 113 6.11 10.11 -6.27
N TYR A 114 5.17 9.54 -7.04
CA TYR A 114 3.78 9.48 -6.62
C TYR A 114 3.53 8.31 -5.65
N VAL A 115 2.55 8.49 -4.77
CA VAL A 115 2.11 7.52 -3.77
C VAL A 115 0.59 7.47 -3.71
N GLY A 116 0.01 6.32 -3.34
CA GLY A 116 -1.40 6.23 -2.99
C GLY A 116 -1.62 6.70 -1.56
N ALA A 117 -2.29 7.83 -1.37
CA ALA A 117 -2.44 8.51 -0.08
C ALA A 117 -3.56 7.94 0.81
N GLY A 118 -4.47 7.13 0.27
CA GLY A 118 -5.56 6.50 1.04
C GLY A 118 -6.35 7.47 1.92
N PRO A 119 -7.10 6.96 2.92
CA PRO A 119 -7.54 5.57 3.08
C PRO A 119 -8.56 5.13 2.00
N TYR A 120 -8.67 3.81 1.77
CA TYR A 120 -9.49 3.24 0.70
C TYR A 120 -10.46 2.15 1.16
N VAL A 121 -11.59 2.01 0.45
CA VAL A 121 -12.28 0.72 0.28
C VAL A 121 -11.83 0.11 -1.03
N LEU A 122 -11.29 -1.10 -0.97
CA LEU A 122 -10.79 -1.85 -2.11
C LEU A 122 -11.50 -3.20 -2.22
N VAL A 123 -11.44 -3.83 -3.39
CA VAL A 123 -11.96 -5.17 -3.63
C VAL A 123 -10.85 -6.09 -4.13
N ALA A 124 -10.72 -7.24 -3.49
CA ALA A 124 -9.77 -8.27 -3.89
C ALA A 124 -10.29 -9.00 -5.13
N HIS A 125 -10.00 -8.47 -6.33
CA HIS A 125 -10.33 -9.11 -7.61
C HIS A 125 -9.12 -9.72 -8.32
N LYS A 126 -7.97 -9.05 -8.27
CA LYS A 126 -6.73 -9.47 -8.95
C LYS A 126 -5.61 -9.64 -7.93
N PRO A 127 -5.03 -10.84 -7.79
CA PRO A 127 -4.01 -11.11 -6.77
C PRO A 127 -2.81 -10.17 -6.85
N GLN A 128 -2.28 -9.92 -8.05
CA GLN A 128 -1.13 -9.02 -8.20
C GLN A 128 -1.50 -7.58 -7.83
N ALA A 129 -2.63 -7.06 -8.35
CA ALA A 129 -3.01 -5.69 -8.08
C ALA A 129 -3.22 -5.43 -6.58
N ILE A 130 -3.89 -6.34 -5.85
CA ILE A 130 -4.10 -6.15 -4.41
C ILE A 130 -2.80 -6.23 -3.63
N LYS A 131 -1.86 -7.07 -4.05
CA LYS A 131 -0.52 -7.14 -3.47
C LYS A 131 0.24 -5.82 -3.66
N GLU A 132 0.29 -5.30 -4.88
CA GLU A 132 0.96 -4.02 -5.19
C GLU A 132 0.33 -2.85 -4.43
N VAL A 133 -1.01 -2.74 -4.41
CA VAL A 133 -1.69 -1.70 -3.64
C VAL A 133 -1.38 -1.84 -2.15
N TYR A 134 -1.41 -3.06 -1.61
CA TYR A 134 -1.06 -3.31 -0.22
C TYR A 134 0.36 -2.86 0.10
N GLU A 135 1.35 -3.28 -0.70
CA GLU A 135 2.76 -2.92 -0.50
C GLU A 135 2.96 -1.39 -0.54
N ALA A 136 2.28 -0.70 -1.46
CA ALA A 136 2.33 0.76 -1.56
C ALA A 136 1.74 1.45 -0.32
N ILE A 137 0.49 1.14 0.05
CA ILE A 137 -0.18 1.85 1.17
C ILE A 137 0.39 1.46 2.53
N SER A 138 0.97 0.27 2.65
CA SER A 138 1.65 -0.18 3.86
C SER A 138 3.11 0.25 3.95
N LYS A 139 3.63 1.06 3.03
CA LYS A 139 5.05 1.48 3.03
C LYS A 139 6.01 0.28 3.07
N GLY A 140 5.70 -0.77 2.32
CA GLY A 140 6.47 -2.02 2.30
C GLY A 140 6.13 -3.00 3.42
N GLY A 141 4.91 -2.93 3.97
CA GLY A 141 4.40 -3.88 4.97
C GLY A 141 4.44 -3.41 6.42
N ASP A 142 4.59 -2.11 6.65
CA ASP A 142 4.32 -1.43 7.92
C ASP A 142 2.80 -1.34 8.20
N ALA A 143 2.17 -2.51 8.18
CA ALA A 143 0.77 -2.71 8.48
C ALA A 143 0.56 -4.09 9.11
N ARG A 144 -0.57 -4.23 9.82
CA ARG A 144 -1.06 -5.50 10.37
C ARG A 144 -2.45 -5.81 9.84
N PRO A 145 -2.57 -6.33 8.61
CA PRO A 145 -3.86 -6.64 8.03
C PRO A 145 -4.55 -7.78 8.78
N CYS A 146 -5.84 -7.63 9.09
CA CYS A 146 -6.62 -8.70 9.72
C CYS A 146 -8.05 -8.74 9.17
N GLU A 147 -8.62 -9.94 9.01
CA GLU A 147 -10.05 -10.07 8.78
C GLU A 147 -10.81 -9.76 10.04
N ILE A 148 -11.84 -8.93 9.94
CA ILE A 148 -12.76 -8.67 11.05
C ILE A 148 -14.01 -9.53 10.94
N VAL A 149 -14.45 -10.06 12.08
CA VAL A 149 -15.74 -10.76 12.22
C VAL A 149 -16.47 -10.23 13.46
N PRO A 150 -17.80 -10.12 13.43
CA PRO A 150 -18.53 -9.63 14.60
C PRO A 150 -18.44 -10.67 15.72
N ARG A 151 -18.14 -10.24 16.96
CA ARG A 151 -18.10 -11.11 18.14
C ARG A 151 -19.44 -11.80 18.41
N GLN A 152 -20.54 -11.17 18.00
CA GLN A 152 -21.90 -11.70 18.11
C GLN A 152 -22.67 -11.44 16.80
N GLY A 153 -23.50 -12.41 16.41
CA GLY A 153 -24.27 -12.35 15.16
C GLY A 153 -23.53 -13.00 13.99
N ALA A 154 -24.16 -12.94 12.82
CA ALA A 154 -23.59 -13.50 11.59
C ALA A 154 -22.71 -12.47 10.88
N ALA A 155 -21.56 -12.91 10.37
CA ALA A 155 -20.79 -12.15 9.42
C ALA A 155 -21.55 -12.03 8.09
N ASP A 156 -21.14 -11.06 7.27
CA ASP A 156 -21.70 -10.84 5.93
C ASP A 156 -21.49 -12.11 5.07
N PRO A 157 -22.55 -12.64 4.43
CA PRO A 157 -22.45 -13.89 3.67
C PRO A 157 -21.72 -13.75 2.33
N SER A 158 -21.54 -12.53 1.83
CA SER A 158 -20.94 -12.24 0.52
C SER A 158 -19.48 -11.82 0.65
N TRP A 159 -19.13 -11.11 1.71
CA TRP A 159 -17.82 -10.46 1.86
C TRP A 159 -17.09 -10.86 3.14
N ARG A 160 -15.77 -11.02 3.02
CA ARG A 160 -14.79 -10.93 4.13
C ARG A 160 -14.24 -9.51 4.10
N TYR A 161 -14.21 -8.85 5.25
CA TYR A 161 -13.67 -7.49 5.37
C TYR A 161 -12.32 -7.58 6.07
N VAL A 162 -11.27 -7.18 5.37
CA VAL A 162 -9.91 -7.13 5.91
C VAL A 162 -9.54 -5.68 6.17
N LEU A 163 -9.23 -5.38 7.43
CA LEU A 163 -8.73 -4.07 7.83
C LEU A 163 -7.21 -4.06 7.60
N ILE A 164 -6.72 -3.18 6.73
CA ILE A 164 -5.29 -2.89 6.57
C ILE A 164 -4.94 -1.80 7.57
N ASN A 165 -4.43 -2.22 8.73
CA ASN A 165 -4.05 -1.32 9.81
C ASN A 165 -2.59 -0.88 9.64
N THR A 166 -2.39 0.21 8.94
CA THR A 166 -1.10 0.87 8.72
C THR A 166 -0.62 1.58 9.98
N TYR A 167 0.67 1.52 10.26
CA TYR A 167 1.26 2.31 11.34
C TYR A 167 1.37 3.79 10.92
N GLY A 168 0.95 4.70 11.79
CA GLY A 168 1.00 6.15 11.53
C GLY A 168 -0.05 6.70 10.55
N GLU A 169 -0.73 5.85 9.76
CA GLU A 169 -1.70 6.26 8.74
C GLU A 169 -3.09 5.64 8.95
N PRO A 170 -4.18 6.32 8.58
CA PRO A 170 -5.54 5.79 8.69
C PRO A 170 -5.73 4.44 7.98
N PRO A 171 -6.53 3.51 8.54
CA PRO A 171 -6.67 2.18 7.96
C PRO A 171 -7.47 2.20 6.65
N SER A 172 -7.12 1.28 5.76
CA SER A 172 -7.92 0.94 4.58
C SER A 172 -8.68 -0.37 4.78
N ILE A 173 -9.74 -0.61 4.02
CA ILE A 173 -10.54 -1.83 4.08
C ILE A 173 -10.52 -2.54 2.73
N VAL A 174 -10.24 -3.85 2.74
CA VAL A 174 -10.36 -4.73 1.58
C VAL A 174 -11.59 -5.61 1.73
N MET A 175 -12.49 -5.54 0.76
CA MET A 175 -13.59 -6.46 0.57
C MET A 175 -13.11 -7.65 -0.26
N ALA A 176 -13.17 -8.85 0.31
CA ALA A 176 -12.80 -10.07 -0.37
C ALA A 176 -14.03 -10.98 -0.53
N PRO A 177 -14.39 -11.39 -1.76
CA PRO A 177 -15.61 -12.15 -1.99
C PRO A 177 -15.49 -13.55 -1.35
N ARG A 178 -16.49 -13.94 -0.54
CA ARG A 178 -16.49 -15.27 0.11
C ARG A 178 -16.55 -16.38 -0.94
N GLY A 179 -15.74 -17.42 -0.71
CA GLY A 179 -15.65 -18.57 -1.61
C GLY A 179 -14.82 -18.35 -2.88
N ALA A 180 -14.27 -17.15 -3.10
CA ALA A 180 -13.35 -16.92 -4.21
C ALA A 180 -11.93 -17.38 -3.87
N ASN A 181 -11.22 -17.94 -4.85
CA ASN A 181 -9.85 -18.43 -4.68
C ASN A 181 -8.87 -17.36 -4.18
N ILE A 182 -9.05 -16.10 -4.58
CA ILE A 182 -8.21 -14.99 -4.13
C ILE A 182 -8.32 -14.75 -2.62
N THR A 183 -9.51 -14.96 -2.07
CA THR A 183 -9.82 -14.71 -0.67
C THR A 183 -9.09 -15.67 0.26
N GLU A 184 -8.91 -16.92 -0.17
CA GLU A 184 -8.10 -17.91 0.57
C GLU A 184 -6.58 -17.65 0.45
N ARG A 185 -6.17 -16.86 -0.55
CA ARG A 185 -4.77 -16.47 -0.77
C ARG A 185 -4.40 -15.15 -0.11
N LEU A 186 -5.31 -14.46 0.57
CA LEU A 186 -5.00 -13.19 1.23
C LEU A 186 -3.79 -13.26 2.18
N PRO A 187 -3.58 -14.33 2.97
CA PRO A 187 -2.38 -14.47 3.79
C PRO A 187 -1.07 -14.47 2.98
N ASP A 188 -1.10 -14.92 1.72
CA ASP A 188 0.07 -14.93 0.83
C ASP A 188 0.27 -13.58 0.11
N LEU A 189 -0.79 -12.78 0.01
CA LEU A 189 -0.81 -11.51 -0.74
C LEU A 189 -0.58 -10.30 0.15
N LEU A 190 -0.94 -10.40 1.43
CA LEU A 190 -0.86 -9.33 2.41
C LEU A 190 0.20 -9.71 3.45
N MET A 191 1.40 -9.14 3.36
CA MET A 191 2.47 -9.40 4.34
C MET A 191 1.97 -9.07 5.75
N ASN A 192 2.42 -9.80 6.77
CA ASN A 192 2.00 -9.60 8.17
C ASN A 192 0.48 -9.81 8.43
N TYR A 193 -0.19 -10.62 7.61
CA TYR A 193 -1.60 -10.99 7.83
C TYR A 193 -1.79 -11.68 9.19
N ASP A 194 -2.54 -11.01 10.07
CA ASP A 194 -2.74 -11.37 11.48
C ASP A 194 -3.97 -12.27 11.70
N GLY A 195 -4.49 -12.87 10.62
CA GLY A 195 -5.61 -13.80 10.72
C GLY A 195 -6.95 -13.10 10.95
N ILE A 196 -7.77 -13.70 11.81
CA ILE A 196 -9.15 -13.26 12.09
C ILE A 196 -9.21 -12.60 13.47
N ARG A 197 -9.82 -11.43 13.52
CA ARG A 197 -10.06 -10.67 14.75
C ARG A 197 -11.56 -10.48 14.97
N THR A 198 -12.02 -10.83 16.17
CA THR A 198 -13.40 -10.56 16.58
C THR A 198 -13.54 -9.12 17.04
N VAL A 199 -14.57 -8.41 16.56
CA VAL A 199 -14.81 -6.98 16.87
C VAL A 199 -16.24 -6.74 17.37
N ALA A 200 -16.49 -5.59 17.96
CA ALA A 200 -17.84 -5.16 18.35
C ALA A 200 -18.83 -5.23 17.16
N PRO A 201 -20.07 -5.76 17.35
CA PRO A 201 -21.07 -5.83 16.28
C PRO A 201 -21.43 -4.47 15.67
N GLU A 202 -21.35 -3.39 16.44
CA GLU A 202 -21.57 -2.00 16.00
C GLU A 202 -20.47 -1.57 15.02
N PHE A 203 -19.21 -1.81 15.38
CA PHE A 203 -18.06 -1.53 14.54
C PHE A 203 -18.14 -2.30 13.22
N TYR A 204 -18.41 -3.61 13.29
CA TYR A 204 -18.58 -4.45 12.10
C TYR A 204 -19.69 -3.92 11.18
N ARG A 205 -20.86 -3.55 11.73
CA ARG A 205 -21.97 -2.98 10.95
C ARG A 205 -21.61 -1.67 10.28
N ASP A 206 -20.82 -0.81 10.93
CA ASP A 206 -20.38 0.44 10.31
C ASP A 206 -19.31 0.21 9.22
N VAL A 207 -18.41 -0.78 9.39
CA VAL A 207 -17.51 -1.19 8.30
C VAL A 207 -18.31 -1.65 7.08
N VAL A 208 -19.27 -2.56 7.26
CA VAL A 208 -20.15 -3.02 6.17
C VAL A 208 -20.88 -1.85 5.51
N SER A 209 -21.44 -0.95 6.32
CA SER A 209 -22.19 0.21 5.82
C SER A 209 -21.29 1.22 5.09
N THR A 210 -20.07 1.43 5.57
CA THR A 210 -19.07 2.29 4.94
C THR A 210 -18.65 1.73 3.60
N CYS A 211 -18.31 0.44 3.53
CA CYS A 211 -18.04 -0.26 2.28
C CYS A 211 -19.20 -0.13 1.29
N ALA A 212 -20.43 -0.38 1.73
CA ALA A 212 -21.61 -0.26 0.88
C ALA A 212 -21.82 1.17 0.34
N ARG A 213 -21.49 2.21 1.11
CA ARG A 213 -21.55 3.61 0.64
C ARG A 213 -20.40 3.94 -0.32
N ALA A 214 -19.18 3.50 0.00
CA ALA A 214 -17.99 3.68 -0.83
C ALA A 214 -18.13 3.01 -2.21
N CYS A 215 -18.86 1.90 -2.30
CA CYS A 215 -19.12 1.21 -3.57
C CYS A 215 -20.15 1.90 -4.47
N ARG A 216 -20.85 2.95 -4.03
CA ARG A 216 -21.94 3.56 -4.81
C ARG A 216 -21.43 4.26 -6.06
N GLU A 217 -20.37 5.06 -5.91
CA GLU A 217 -19.78 5.87 -6.97
C GLU A 217 -18.28 5.99 -6.73
N PRO A 218 -17.44 6.09 -7.78
CA PRO A 218 -16.00 6.17 -7.60
C PRO A 218 -15.56 7.32 -6.68
N ALA A 219 -16.14 8.52 -6.86
CA ALA A 219 -15.76 9.73 -6.13
C ALA A 219 -16.08 9.70 -4.63
N VAL A 220 -16.97 8.81 -4.17
CA VAL A 220 -17.33 8.78 -2.74
C VAL A 220 -16.42 7.89 -1.91
N ASN A 221 -15.59 7.04 -2.52
CA ASN A 221 -14.77 6.05 -1.82
C ASN A 221 -13.89 6.66 -0.71
N ILE A 222 -12.98 7.55 -1.09
CA ILE A 222 -12.05 8.20 -0.15
C ILE A 222 -12.81 9.05 0.86
N ARG A 223 -13.87 9.75 0.45
CA ARG A 223 -14.69 10.57 1.36
C ARG A 223 -15.33 9.73 2.45
N GLU A 224 -15.99 8.63 2.09
CA GLU A 224 -16.65 7.73 3.05
C GLU A 224 -15.63 7.09 4.01
N MET A 225 -14.43 6.79 3.53
CA MET A 225 -13.33 6.31 4.37
C MET A 225 -12.78 7.39 5.31
N LYS A 226 -12.58 8.63 4.85
CA LYS A 226 -12.19 9.75 5.70
C LYS A 226 -13.24 10.00 6.80
N ASP A 227 -14.52 9.94 6.47
CA ASP A 227 -15.60 10.05 7.45
C ASP A 227 -15.61 8.86 8.43
N PHE A 228 -15.33 7.65 7.97
CA PHE A 228 -15.19 6.47 8.84
C PHE A 228 -14.03 6.64 9.81
N VAL A 229 -12.85 7.02 9.32
CA VAL A 229 -11.67 7.27 10.15
C VAL A 229 -11.98 8.31 11.22
N LYS A 230 -12.64 9.42 10.83
CA LYS A 230 -13.05 10.48 11.75
C LYS A 230 -13.96 9.98 12.88
N ARG A 231 -14.91 9.08 12.59
CA ARG A 231 -15.83 8.52 13.61
C ARG A 231 -15.12 7.70 14.68
N TYR A 232 -13.95 7.14 14.36
CA TYR A 232 -13.19 6.24 15.23
C TYR A 232 -11.78 6.77 15.50
N GLU A 233 -11.56 8.07 15.39
CA GLU A 233 -10.27 8.71 15.73
C GLU A 233 -9.81 8.33 17.14
N THR A 234 -10.73 8.12 18.08
CA THR A 234 -10.41 7.69 19.46
C THR A 234 -9.83 6.28 19.55
N HIS A 235 -9.99 5.45 18.52
CA HIS A 235 -9.44 4.10 18.43
C HIS A 235 -8.01 4.09 17.88
N TRP A 236 -7.48 5.27 17.50
CA TRP A 236 -6.09 5.48 17.17
C TRP A 236 -5.26 5.57 18.48
N ALA A 237 -4.61 4.47 18.85
CA ALA A 237 -3.74 4.40 20.03
C ALA A 237 -2.34 3.95 19.63
N ASP A 238 -1.30 4.60 20.16
CA ASP A 238 0.10 4.23 19.91
C ASP A 238 0.48 4.14 18.41
N CYS A 239 -0.09 5.03 17.59
CA CYS A 239 0.09 5.07 16.14
C CYS A 239 -0.44 3.84 15.39
N ALA A 240 -1.37 3.08 15.97
CA ALA A 240 -2.08 2.00 15.30
C ALA A 240 -3.58 2.03 15.64
N TRP A 241 -4.43 1.51 14.75
CA TRP A 241 -5.83 1.29 15.09
C TRP A 241 -6.02 0.05 15.96
N GLN A 242 -6.73 0.19 17.07
CA GLN A 242 -7.15 -0.92 17.91
C GLN A 242 -8.67 -1.03 17.91
N PRO A 243 -9.26 -1.87 17.03
CA PRO A 243 -10.70 -2.11 17.05
C PRO A 243 -11.08 -2.90 18.32
N GLU A 244 -12.14 -2.46 19.02
CA GLU A 244 -12.69 -3.07 20.25
C GLU A 244 -13.41 -4.42 20.06
#